data_AF-A0A9E5JX81-F1
#
_entry.id   AF-A0A9E5JX81-F1
#
_cell.length_a   1.000
_cell.length_b   1.000
_cell.length_c   1.000
_cell.angle_alpha   90.00
_cell.angle_beta   90.00
_cell.angle_gamma   90.00
#
_symmetry.space_group_name_H-M   'P 1'
#
loop_
_entity.id
_entity.type
_entity.pdbx_description
1 polymer ?
#
loop_
_entity_poly.entity_id
_entity_poly.type
_entity_poly.pdbx_seq_one_letter_code
_entity_poly.pdbx_strand_id
1 'polypeptide(L)' 'VAGWQDVLPRMREGDKWEVVIPSHLAYGASGTPFGNIGPNETLVFIIELVEVMDPVKKPEVK' A
#
# COMPACT_ATOMS: atom_id res chain seq x y z
N VAL A 1 -0.43 -5.02 6.93
CA VAL A 1 0.43 -3.82 7.10
C VAL A 1 -0.49 -2.63 7.30
N ALA A 2 -0.46 -2.02 8.49
CA ALA A 2 -1.39 -0.97 8.87
C ALA A 2 -1.23 0.30 8.02
N GLY A 3 0.01 0.64 7.62
CA GLY A 3 0.26 1.82 6.79
C GLY A 3 -0.49 1.80 5.45
N TRP A 4 -0.69 0.64 4.82
CA TRP A 4 -1.46 0.55 3.57
C TRP A 4 -2.95 0.83 3.77
N GLN A 5 -3.50 0.41 4.91
CA GLN A 5 -4.90 0.65 5.24
C GLN A 5 -5.19 2.12 5.52
N ASP A 6 -4.17 2.90 5.89
CA ASP A 6 -4.32 4.35 6.11
C ASP A 6 -4.07 5.16 4.83
N VAL A 7 -3.05 4.80 4.04
CA VAL A 7 -2.63 5.61 2.88
C VAL A 7 -3.52 5.39 1.66
N LEU A 8 -3.80 4.13 1.27
CA LEU A 8 -4.50 3.85 0.02
C LEU A 8 -5.91 4.46 -0.04
N PRO A 9 -6.74 4.43 1.02
CA PRO A 9 -8.08 5.05 0.99
C PRO A 9 -8.08 6.57 0.89
N ARG A 10 -6.93 7.22 1.11
CA ARG A 10 -6.80 8.69 1.01
C ARG A 10 -6.42 9.15 -0.39
N MET A 11 -5.90 8.25 -1.21
CA MET A 11 -5.52 8.53 -2.59
C MET A 11 -6.75 8.59 -3.50
N ARG A 12 -6.62 9.31 -4.62
CA ARG A 12 -7.60 9.36 -5.72
C ARG A 12 -6.99 8.74 -6.97
N GLU A 13 -7.82 8.25 -7.88
CA GLU A 13 -7.36 7.73 -9.17
C GLU A 13 -6.51 8.78 -9.91
N GLY A 14 -5.39 8.35 -10.46
CA GLY A 14 -4.36 9.18 -11.07
C GLY A 14 -3.34 9.78 -10.09
N ASP A 15 -3.54 9.66 -8.77
CA ASP A 15 -2.56 10.16 -7.80
C ASP A 15 -1.25 9.38 -7.88
N LYS A 16 -0.14 10.11 -7.79
CA LYS A 16 1.21 9.56 -7.67
C LYS A 16 1.90 10.09 -6.42
N TRP A 17 2.04 9.26 -5.40
CA TRP A 17 2.57 9.67 -4.09
C TRP A 17 3.86 8.92 -3.76
N GLU A 18 4.79 9.61 -3.12
CA GLU A 18 5.86 8.97 -2.35
C GLU A 18 5.33 8.68 -0.94
N VAL A 19 5.37 7.41 -0.56
CA VAL A 19 4.79 6.91 0.68
C VAL A 19 5.89 6.29 1.52
N VAL A 20 6.07 6.84 2.72
CA VAL A 20 7.03 6.37 3.72
C VAL A 20 6.26 5.73 4.87
N ILE A 21 6.45 4.43 5.10
CA ILE A 21 5.80 3.68 6.18
C ILE A 21 6.87 3.23 7.17
N PRO A 22 6.92 3.84 8.37
CA PRO A 22 7.79 3.39 9.44
C PRO A 22 7.54 1.93 9.82
N SER A 23 8.58 1.24 10.27
CA SER A 23 8.54 -0.20 10.51
C SER A 23 7.40 -0.69 11.41
N HIS A 24 7.05 0.06 12.45
CA HIS A 24 5.96 -0.28 13.38
C HIS A 24 4.57 -0.25 12.73
N LEU A 25 4.39 0.46 11.60
CA LEU A 25 3.19 0.40 10.76
C LEU A 25 3.32 -0.60 9.60
N ALA A 26 4.52 -1.17 9.41
CA ALA A 26 4.88 -2.15 8.40
C ALA A 26 5.02 -3.57 9.00
N TYR A 27 6.23 -4.15 8.97
CA TYR A 27 6.53 -5.52 9.40
C TYR A 27 7.19 -5.61 10.79
N GLY A 28 7.41 -4.47 11.44
CA GLY A 28 7.92 -4.37 12.81
C GLY A 28 9.24 -5.10 13.02
N ALA A 29 9.49 -5.53 14.25
CA ALA A 29 10.72 -6.21 14.65
C ALA A 29 10.89 -7.61 14.05
N SER A 30 9.81 -8.21 13.53
CA SER A 30 9.87 -9.54 12.93
C SER A 30 10.30 -9.52 11.47
N GLY A 31 10.08 -8.42 10.75
CA GLY A 31 10.28 -8.38 9.30
C GLY A 31 9.39 -9.40 8.59
N THR A 32 9.85 -9.88 7.43
CA THR A 32 9.16 -10.93 6.67
C THR A 32 9.86 -12.29 6.88
N PRO A 33 9.12 -13.40 7.10
CA PRO A 33 9.74 -14.70 7.43
C PRO A 33 10.71 -15.25 6.37
N PHE A 34 10.45 -14.97 5.09
CA PHE A 34 11.23 -15.45 3.94
C PHE A 34 11.35 -14.39 2.84
N GLY A 35 11.16 -13.12 3.20
CA GLY A 35 11.14 -12.02 2.24
C GLY A 35 12.34 -11.11 2.39
N ASN A 36 12.37 -10.07 1.56
CA ASN A 36 13.49 -9.15 1.44
C ASN A 36 13.45 -8.01 2.48
N ILE A 37 12.46 -8.03 3.37
CA ILE A 37 12.21 -6.95 4.34
C ILE A 37 12.62 -7.46 5.72
N GLY A 38 13.71 -6.90 6.23
CA GLY A 38 14.30 -7.23 7.51
C GLY A 38 13.58 -6.61 8.72
N PRO A 39 13.98 -7.01 9.94
CA PRO A 39 13.53 -6.39 11.19
C PRO A 39 13.68 -4.87 11.19
N ASN A 40 12.62 -4.18 11.61
CA ASN A 40 12.58 -2.73 11.83
C ASN A 40 12.87 -1.87 10.58
N GLU A 41 12.78 -2.42 9.38
CA GLU A 41 12.96 -1.65 8.15
C GLU A 41 11.78 -0.72 7.85
N THR A 42 12.11 0.50 7.43
CA THR A 42 11.14 1.47 6.91
C THR A 42 10.90 1.19 5.43
N LEU A 43 9.65 1.23 5.04
CA LEU A 43 9.23 1.06 3.65
C LEU A 43 9.13 2.42 2.96
N VAL A 44 9.72 2.54 1.78
CA VAL A 44 9.59 3.74 0.93
C VAL A 44 9.15 3.29 -0.45
N PHE A 45 8.02 3.81 -0.91
CA PHE A 45 7.42 3.44 -2.18
C PHE A 45 6.95 4.66 -2.96
N ILE A 46 7.04 4.59 -4.28
CA ILE A 46 6.28 5.46 -5.18
C ILE A 46 5.06 4.67 -5.64
N ILE A 47 3.88 5.16 -5.30
CA ILE A 47 2.61 4.52 -5.64
C ILE A 47 1.89 5.40 -6.67
N GLU A 48 1.40 4.77 -7.72
CA GLU A 48 0.46 5.34 -8.67
C GLU A 48 -0.86 4.60 -8.55
N LEU A 49 -1.94 5.32 -8.22
CA LEU A 49 -3.28 4.72 -8.12
C LEU A 49 -3.96 4.78 -9.48
N VAL A 50 -4.03 3.65 -10.18
CA VAL A 50 -4.54 3.60 -11.55
C VAL A 50 -6.07 3.66 -11.60
N GLU A 51 -6.75 2.80 -10.82
CA GLU A 51 -8.21 2.66 -10.83
C GLU A 51 -8.68 2.09 -9.48
N VAL A 52 -9.87 2.49 -9.04
CA VAL A 52 -10.60 1.93 -7.90
C VAL A 52 -11.87 1.26 -8.41
N MET A 53 -11.85 -0.07 -8.44
CA MET A 53 -13.02 -0.85 -8.86
C MET A 53 -14.10 -0.82 -7.76
N ASP A 54 -15.30 -0.35 -8.10
CA ASP A 54 -16.47 -0.50 -7.24
C ASP A 54 -16.96 -1.96 -7.32
N PRO A 55 -16.94 -2.73 -6.21
CA PRO A 55 -17.35 -4.13 -6.22
C PRO A 55 -18.84 -4.32 -6.55
N VAL A 56 -19.66 -3.26 -6.53
CA VAL A 56 -21.10 -3.31 -6.85
C VAL A 56 -21.37 -2.99 -8.32
N LYS A 57 -20.48 -2.28 -9.02
CA LYS A 57 -20.55 -2.13 -10.48
C LYS A 57 -19.99 -3.38 -11.13
N LYS A 58 -20.87 -4.28 -11.59
CA LYS A 58 -20.47 -5.34 -12.52
C LYS A 58 -19.65 -4.72 -13.66
N PRO A 59 -18.53 -5.30 -14.08
CA PRO A 59 -17.80 -4.83 -15.24
C PRO A 59 -18.74 -4.94 -16.45
N GLU A 60 -19.21 -3.80 -16.94
CA GLU A 60 -19.85 -3.72 -18.25
C GLU A 60 -18.74 -3.97 -19.28
N VAL A 61 -18.64 -5.22 -19.70
CA VAL A 61 -17.87 -5.61 -20.87
C VAL A 61 -18.52 -4.91 -22.06
N LYS A 62 -17.83 -3.89 -22.60
CA LYS A 62 -18.13 -3.35 -23.93
C LYS A 62 -17.54 -4.25 -25.01
#